data_AF-A0A166BBN3-F1
#
_entry.id   AF-A0A166BBN3-F1
#
_cell.length_a   1.000
_cell.length_b   1.000
_cell.length_c   1.000
_cell.angle_alpha   90.00
_cell.angle_beta   90.00
_cell.angle_gamma   90.00
#
_symmetry.space_group_name_H-M   'P 1'
#
loop_
_entity.id
_entity.type
_entity.pdbx_description
1 polymer ?
#
loop_
_entity_poly.entity_id
_entity_poly.type
_entity_poly.pdbx_seq_one_letter_code
_entity_poly.pdbx_strand_id
1 'polypeptide(L)'
;MSQSKPSLLATTKRTLLPVLSPPLVANVGGSEAASQVMLLGREYYQTSFGEPWLVFGPLAVHVAAGVLRRALLLTPTHHEASEDLERETRKPTTLIWSRLKRLSLLQITAYPPLIFLPIHTLVNRFYPMTPGPPIDSLGPGELDYAFVKVGFQGWSWGVRSWLVYGTLVGCTIIHASEGWGFLIRRIWGSRVEPMGKAAVVTTVTGTSRRRRRFIAGLCAI
;
A
#
# COMPACT_ATOMS: atom_id res chain seq x y z
N MET A 1 24.91 0.40 -29.32
CA MET A 1 24.81 -0.23 -27.99
C MET A 1 23.41 0.04 -27.43
N SER A 2 22.59 -1.00 -27.37
CA SER A 2 21.19 -0.93 -26.91
C SER A 2 21.18 -0.83 -25.38
N GLN A 3 20.84 0.34 -24.86
CA GLN A 3 20.60 0.54 -23.43
C GLN A 3 19.33 -0.24 -23.05
N SER A 4 19.51 -1.40 -22.40
CA SER A 4 18.43 -2.17 -21.83
C SER A 4 17.71 -1.32 -20.78
N LYS A 5 16.42 -1.07 -21.01
CA LYS A 5 15.56 -0.38 -20.04
C LYS A 5 15.60 -1.18 -18.73
N PRO A 6 15.93 -0.57 -17.59
CA PRO A 6 15.79 -1.25 -16.30
C PRO A 6 14.31 -1.60 -16.13
N SER A 7 14.01 -2.88 -15.93
CA SER A 7 12.65 -3.38 -15.79
C SER A 7 12.06 -2.90 -14.45
N LEU A 8 11.38 -1.76 -14.53
CA LEU A 8 10.79 -1.01 -13.43
C LEU A 8 9.81 -1.82 -12.56
N LEU A 9 9.33 -2.97 -13.04
CA LEU A 9 8.63 -3.98 -12.23
C LEU A 9 9.42 -4.45 -11.00
N ALA A 10 10.74 -4.22 -10.93
CA ALA A 10 11.60 -4.74 -9.87
C ALA A 10 11.40 -4.12 -8.48
N THR A 11 10.97 -2.86 -8.36
CA THR A 11 11.01 -2.16 -7.07
C THR A 11 9.85 -2.51 -6.14
N THR A 12 8.62 -2.58 -6.66
CA THR A 12 7.43 -3.05 -5.90
C THR A 12 7.43 -4.56 -5.73
N LYS A 13 8.04 -5.29 -6.69
CA LYS A 13 8.28 -6.73 -6.56
C LYS A 13 9.29 -7.04 -5.46
N ARG A 14 10.28 -6.17 -5.19
CA ARG A 14 11.35 -6.44 -4.22
C ARG A 14 10.87 -6.65 -2.78
N THR A 15 9.81 -5.97 -2.35
CA THR A 15 9.27 -6.13 -0.99
C THR A 15 8.19 -7.21 -0.89
N LEU A 16 7.43 -7.45 -1.96
CA LEU A 16 6.33 -8.44 -1.97
C LEU A 16 6.81 -9.87 -2.29
N LEU A 17 7.83 -10.02 -3.13
CA LEU A 17 8.35 -11.34 -3.55
C LEU A 17 8.84 -12.20 -2.37
N PRO A 18 9.62 -11.67 -1.40
CA PRO A 18 10.09 -12.48 -0.28
C PRO A 18 8.95 -12.94 0.64
N VAL A 19 7.88 -12.15 0.74
CA VAL A 19 6.76 -12.41 1.66
C VAL A 19 5.72 -13.37 1.05
N LEU A 20 5.49 -13.27 -0.27
CA LEU A 20 4.52 -14.11 -0.97
C LEU A 20 5.10 -15.44 -1.49
N SER A 21 6.42 -15.56 -1.62
CA SER A 21 7.04 -16.78 -2.14
C SER A 21 6.90 -18.02 -1.25
N PRO A 22 7.05 -17.96 0.10
CA PRO A 22 6.85 -19.13 0.94
C PRO A 22 5.47 -19.81 0.82
N PRO A 23 4.33 -19.10 0.92
CA PRO A 23 3.01 -19.74 0.79
C PRO A 23 2.76 -20.26 -0.64
N LEU A 24 3.31 -19.63 -1.68
CA LEU A 24 3.23 -20.15 -3.04
C LEU A 24 4.03 -21.46 -3.18
N VAL A 25 5.26 -21.48 -2.67
CA VAL A 25 6.13 -22.67 -2.70
C VAL A 25 5.55 -23.81 -1.86
N ALA A 26 4.83 -23.51 -0.78
CA ALA A 26 4.14 -24.52 0.02
C ALA A 26 3.11 -25.35 -0.77
N ASN A 27 2.50 -24.79 -1.81
CA ASN A 27 1.52 -25.49 -2.65
C ASN A 27 2.17 -26.54 -3.58
N VAL A 28 3.47 -26.41 -3.86
CA VAL A 28 4.19 -27.30 -4.80
C VAL A 28 5.22 -28.17 -4.09
N GLY A 29 6.02 -27.58 -3.20
CA GLY A 29 7.13 -28.24 -2.50
C GLY A 29 6.85 -28.55 -1.02
N GLY A 30 5.62 -28.33 -0.54
CA GLY A 30 5.25 -28.59 0.85
C GLY A 30 5.92 -27.64 1.86
N SER A 31 5.80 -27.97 3.15
CA SER A 31 6.30 -27.11 4.22
C SER A 31 7.82 -27.00 4.29
N GLU A 32 8.56 -28.03 3.86
CA GLU A 32 10.02 -28.01 3.87
C GLU A 32 10.56 -26.97 2.89
N ALA A 33 10.08 -27.00 1.64
CA ALA A 33 10.47 -26.03 0.63
C ALA A 33 10.06 -24.59 1.02
N ALA A 34 8.87 -24.43 1.60
CA ALA A 34 8.41 -23.14 2.10
C ALA A 34 9.32 -22.62 3.24
N SER A 35 9.76 -23.50 4.14
CA SER A 35 10.66 -23.13 5.25
C SER A 35 12.03 -22.70 4.75
N GLN A 36 12.59 -23.37 3.73
CA GLN A 36 13.85 -22.95 3.09
C GLN A 36 13.73 -21.56 2.46
N VAL A 37 12.62 -21.26 1.79
CA VAL A 37 12.37 -19.93 1.22
C VAL A 37 12.19 -18.87 2.31
N MET A 38 11.53 -19.22 3.42
CA MET A 38 11.46 -18.33 4.59
C MET A 38 12.85 -18.01 5.13
N LEU A 39 13.72 -19.02 5.28
CA LEU A 39 15.10 -18.84 5.74
C LEU A 39 15.89 -17.90 4.83
N LEU A 40 15.78 -18.05 3.51
CA LEU A 40 16.37 -17.12 2.55
C LEU A 40 15.84 -15.69 2.76
N GLY A 41 14.53 -15.53 2.94
CA GLY A 41 13.93 -14.23 3.23
C GLY A 41 14.54 -13.56 4.46
N ARG A 42 14.96 -14.33 5.47
CA ARG A 42 15.58 -13.80 6.69
C ARG A 42 16.95 -13.22 6.44
N GLU A 43 17.80 -13.96 5.74
CA GLU A 43 19.18 -13.55 5.46
C GLU A 43 19.21 -12.22 4.68
N TYR A 44 18.30 -12.05 3.72
CA TYR A 44 18.29 -10.87 2.87
C TYR A 44 17.56 -9.66 3.47
N TYR A 45 16.49 -9.85 4.26
CA TYR A 45 15.61 -8.75 4.67
C TYR A 45 15.42 -8.62 6.18
N GLN A 46 15.65 -9.67 6.98
CA GLN A 46 15.46 -9.66 8.43
C GLN A 46 16.77 -9.45 9.21
N THR A 47 17.67 -8.65 8.65
CA THR A 47 18.88 -8.22 9.35
C THR A 47 18.59 -7.01 10.25
N SER A 48 19.48 -6.74 11.21
CA SER A 48 19.37 -5.59 12.13
C SER A 48 19.25 -4.24 11.39
N PHE A 49 19.77 -4.16 10.18
CA PHE A 49 19.62 -3.00 9.31
C PHE A 49 18.44 -3.14 8.34
N GLY A 50 18.29 -4.30 7.69
CA GLY A 50 17.33 -4.51 6.60
C GLY A 50 15.88 -4.34 7.05
N GLU A 51 15.51 -4.95 8.17
CA GLU A 51 14.11 -4.92 8.60
C GLU A 51 13.65 -3.52 9.05
N PRO A 52 14.38 -2.80 9.93
CA PRO A 52 13.97 -1.45 10.32
C PRO A 52 14.00 -0.45 9.15
N TRP A 53 15.06 -0.48 8.33
CA TRP A 53 15.32 0.62 7.40
C TRP A 53 14.91 0.34 5.95
N LEU A 54 14.86 -0.91 5.51
CA LEU A 54 14.46 -1.25 4.14
C LEU A 54 13.02 -1.75 4.05
N VAL A 55 12.46 -2.25 5.15
CA VAL A 55 11.06 -2.71 5.20
C VAL A 55 10.19 -1.69 5.94
N PHE A 56 10.43 -1.46 7.23
CA PHE A 56 9.55 -0.61 8.04
C PHE A 56 9.70 0.88 7.73
N GLY A 57 10.91 1.37 7.47
CA GLY A 57 11.17 2.77 7.12
C GLY A 57 10.33 3.26 5.93
N PRO A 58 10.47 2.66 4.73
CA PRO A 58 9.70 3.04 3.56
C PRO A 58 8.18 2.87 3.75
N LEU A 59 7.77 1.81 4.45
CA LEU A 59 6.37 1.58 4.79
C LEU A 59 5.81 2.72 5.67
N ALA A 60 6.54 3.12 6.70
CA ALA A 60 6.16 4.19 7.61
C ALA A 60 6.03 5.53 6.87
N VAL A 61 7.02 5.87 6.02
CA VAL A 61 6.96 7.08 5.18
C VAL A 61 5.77 7.03 4.24
N HIS A 62 5.52 5.91 3.57
CA HIS A 62 4.38 5.74 2.67
C HIS A 62 3.04 5.95 3.37
N VAL A 63 2.84 5.32 4.53
CA VAL A 63 1.62 5.45 5.33
C VAL A 63 1.48 6.87 5.86
N ALA A 64 2.54 7.46 6.42
CA ALA A 64 2.55 8.82 6.95
C ALA A 64 2.20 9.86 5.87
N ALA A 65 2.82 9.78 4.69
CA ALA A 65 2.50 10.66 3.56
C ALA A 65 1.02 10.52 3.13
N GLY A 66 0.51 9.29 3.12
CA GLY A 66 -0.90 9.01 2.83
C GLY A 66 -1.86 9.62 3.86
N VAL A 67 -1.57 9.48 5.15
CA VAL A 67 -2.37 10.05 6.25
C VAL A 67 -2.30 11.56 6.23
N LEU A 68 -1.09 12.13 6.12
CA LEU A 68 -0.87 13.57 6.07
C LEU A 68 -1.60 14.21 4.90
N ARG A 69 -1.51 13.62 3.70
CA ARG A 69 -2.25 14.11 2.53
C ARG A 69 -3.76 14.14 2.79
N ARG A 70 -4.31 13.14 3.47
CA ARG A 70 -5.75 13.11 3.80
C ARG A 70 -6.09 14.16 4.86
N ALA A 71 -5.27 14.32 5.90
CA ALA A 71 -5.44 15.34 6.91
C ALA A 71 -5.43 16.76 6.30
N LEU A 72 -4.49 17.04 5.40
CA LEU A 72 -4.40 18.32 4.68
C LEU A 72 -5.55 18.57 3.69
N LEU A 73 -6.17 17.51 3.17
CA LEU A 73 -7.35 17.63 2.29
C LEU A 73 -8.67 17.68 3.07
N LEU A 74 -8.65 17.40 4.37
CA LEU A 74 -9.81 17.51 5.26
C LEU A 74 -9.97 18.91 5.84
N THR A 75 -8.95 19.77 5.77
CA THR A 75 -9.08 21.18 6.17
C THR A 75 -9.82 21.96 5.07
N PRO A 76 -11.08 22.37 5.29
CA PRO A 76 -11.78 23.18 4.31
C PRO A 76 -11.09 24.53 4.19
N THR A 77 -10.89 24.99 2.96
CA THR A 77 -10.51 26.38 2.76
C THR A 77 -11.69 27.26 3.22
N HIS A 78 -11.44 28.37 3.92
CA HIS A 78 -12.50 29.22 4.49
C HIS A 78 -13.59 29.62 3.48
N HIS A 79 -13.27 29.65 2.19
CA HIS A 79 -14.17 29.97 1.09
C HIS A 79 -15.10 28.80 0.69
N GLU A 80 -14.65 27.56 0.87
CA GLU A 80 -15.45 26.36 0.64
C GLU A 80 -16.31 26.01 1.86
N ALA A 81 -15.86 26.35 3.07
CA ALA A 81 -16.63 26.16 4.29
C ALA A 81 -17.96 26.93 4.29
N SER A 82 -17.99 28.15 3.72
CA SER A 82 -19.22 28.94 3.60
C SER A 82 -20.18 28.38 2.54
N GLU A 83 -19.68 27.93 1.39
CA GLU A 83 -20.50 27.30 0.35
C GLU A 83 -21.03 25.92 0.79
N ASP A 84 -20.23 25.13 1.51
CA ASP A 84 -20.61 23.82 2.00
C ASP A 84 -21.67 23.91 3.11
N LEU A 85 -21.58 24.89 4.02
CA LEU A 85 -22.61 25.15 5.04
C LEU A 85 -23.96 25.50 4.40
N GLU A 86 -23.94 26.31 3.33
CA GLU A 86 -25.12 26.67 2.56
C GLU A 86 -25.70 25.47 1.77
N ARG A 87 -24.86 24.49 1.43
CA ARG A 87 -25.26 23.24 0.78
C ARG A 87 -25.81 22.19 1.77
N GLU A 88 -25.25 22.12 2.96
CA GLU A 88 -25.58 21.18 4.03
C GLU A 88 -26.98 21.41 4.59
N THR A 89 -27.38 22.68 4.73
CA THR A 89 -28.75 23.08 5.10
C THR A 89 -29.81 22.62 4.09
N ARG A 90 -29.43 22.36 2.83
CA ARG A 90 -30.38 22.06 1.75
C ARG A 90 -30.75 20.59 1.65
N LYS A 91 -29.80 19.64 1.85
CA LYS A 91 -30.04 18.17 1.73
C LYS A 91 -29.00 17.34 2.53
N PRO A 92 -29.15 17.17 3.85
CA PRO A 92 -28.14 16.54 4.71
C PRO A 92 -27.88 15.05 4.37
N THR A 93 -28.85 14.35 3.79
CA THR A 93 -28.75 12.90 3.52
C THR A 93 -27.94 12.53 2.28
N THR A 94 -27.61 13.46 1.38
CA THR A 94 -26.87 13.11 0.13
C THR A 94 -25.34 13.26 0.25
N LEU A 95 -24.85 13.93 1.31
CA LEU A 95 -23.46 14.37 1.40
C LEU A 95 -22.51 13.22 1.76
N ILE A 96 -22.87 12.39 2.73
CA ILE A 96 -22.08 11.21 3.15
C ILE A 96 -21.97 10.19 2.00
N TRP A 97 -23.08 9.89 1.32
CA TRP A 97 -23.10 8.97 0.17
C TRP A 97 -22.31 9.51 -1.03
N SER A 98 -22.33 10.83 -1.25
CA SER A 98 -21.50 11.46 -2.30
C SER A 98 -20.00 11.41 -1.97
N ARG A 99 -19.61 11.43 -0.69
CA ARG A 99 -18.22 11.21 -0.25
C ARG A 99 -17.81 9.75 -0.40
N LEU A 100 -18.66 8.79 -0.01
CA LEU A 100 -18.39 7.36 -0.20
C LEU A 100 -18.23 6.97 -1.68
N LYS A 101 -19.09 7.52 -2.56
CA LYS A 101 -19.01 7.31 -4.01
C LYS A 101 -17.71 7.82 -4.65
N ARG A 102 -16.92 8.64 -3.96
CA ARG A 102 -15.63 9.17 -4.44
C ARG A 102 -14.42 8.39 -3.94
N LEU A 103 -14.60 7.31 -3.18
CA LEU A 103 -13.49 6.46 -2.78
C LEU A 103 -12.97 5.69 -4.00
N SER A 104 -11.75 5.99 -4.40
CA SER A 104 -11.06 5.22 -5.44
C SER A 104 -10.73 3.82 -4.94
N LEU A 105 -10.63 2.86 -5.87
CA LEU A 105 -10.21 1.48 -5.55
C LEU A 105 -8.90 1.47 -4.75
N LEU A 106 -7.94 2.33 -5.14
CA LEU A 106 -6.66 2.53 -4.45
C LEU A 106 -6.82 2.96 -2.97
N GLN A 107 -7.84 3.78 -2.65
CA GLN A 107 -8.11 4.18 -1.27
C GLN A 107 -8.81 3.07 -0.50
N ILE A 108 -9.78 2.38 -1.11
CA ILE A 108 -10.53 1.30 -0.46
C ILE A 108 -9.57 0.17 -0.05
N THR A 109 -8.67 -0.22 -0.96
CA THR A 109 -7.70 -1.30 -0.71
C THR A 109 -6.58 -0.92 0.26
N ALA A 110 -6.43 0.35 0.63
CA ALA A 110 -5.42 0.80 1.60
C ALA A 110 -5.83 0.53 3.06
N TYR A 111 -7.14 0.51 3.36
CA TYR A 111 -7.62 0.40 4.75
C TYR A 111 -7.41 -1.00 5.36
N PRO A 112 -7.69 -2.12 4.66
CA PRO A 112 -7.47 -3.43 5.27
C PRO A 112 -5.99 -3.71 5.61
N PRO A 113 -4.99 -3.41 4.74
CA PRO A 113 -3.59 -3.53 5.12
C PRO A 113 -3.19 -2.65 6.32
N LEU A 114 -3.78 -1.47 6.49
CA LEU A 114 -3.50 -0.61 7.64
C LEU A 114 -3.84 -1.28 8.98
N ILE A 115 -4.84 -2.17 9.00
CA ILE A 115 -5.29 -2.89 10.19
C ILE A 115 -4.61 -4.26 10.30
N PHE A 116 -4.60 -5.03 9.21
CA PHE A 116 -4.16 -6.42 9.26
C PHE A 116 -2.64 -6.60 9.14
N LEU A 117 -1.91 -5.65 8.57
CA LEU A 117 -0.45 -5.74 8.50
C LEU A 117 0.19 -5.68 9.90
N PRO A 118 -0.17 -4.74 10.80
CA PRO A 118 0.30 -4.77 12.19
C PRO A 118 0.02 -6.11 12.87
N ILE A 119 -1.22 -6.63 12.75
CA ILE A 119 -1.61 -7.92 13.34
C ILE A 119 -0.75 -9.05 12.77
N HIS A 120 -0.57 -9.10 11.45
CA HIS A 120 0.28 -10.11 10.80
C HIS A 120 1.72 -10.05 11.30
N THR A 121 2.31 -8.85 11.42
CA THR A 121 3.67 -8.66 11.95
C THR A 121 3.77 -9.03 13.42
N LEU A 122 2.81 -8.66 14.26
CA LEU A 122 2.83 -9.00 15.67
C LEU A 122 2.78 -10.52 15.88
N VAL A 123 1.86 -11.21 15.19
CA VAL A 123 1.66 -12.65 15.36
C VAL A 123 2.80 -13.48 14.76
N ASN A 124 3.33 -13.10 13.59
CA ASN A 124 4.31 -13.92 12.86
C ASN A 124 5.76 -13.44 13.00
N ARG A 125 5.99 -12.32 13.69
CA ARG A 125 7.34 -11.78 13.94
C ARG A 125 7.58 -11.51 15.41
N PHE A 126 6.79 -10.64 16.04
CA PHE A 126 7.14 -10.13 17.37
C PHE A 126 6.75 -11.03 18.53
N TYR A 127 5.52 -11.55 18.59
CA TYR A 127 5.06 -12.37 19.70
C TYR A 127 5.87 -13.65 19.91
N PRO A 128 6.28 -14.39 18.87
CA PRO A 128 7.11 -15.57 19.07
C PRO A 128 8.50 -15.28 19.65
N MET A 129 9.00 -14.04 19.50
CA MET A 129 10.28 -13.60 20.05
C MET A 129 10.17 -13.07 21.47
N THR A 130 8.95 -12.95 22.01
CA THR A 130 8.78 -12.50 23.39
C THR A 130 9.18 -13.62 24.36
N PRO A 131 9.78 -13.28 25.52
CA PRO A 131 10.14 -14.27 26.53
C PRO A 131 8.96 -14.78 27.35
N GLY A 132 7.73 -14.43 26.97
CA GLY A 132 6.53 -14.84 27.68
C GLY A 132 5.98 -16.16 27.13
N PRO A 133 5.38 -17.01 27.99
CA PRO A 133 4.70 -18.21 27.52
C PRO A 133 3.53 -17.86 26.57
N PRO A 134 3.16 -18.73 25.61
CA PRO A 134 3.55 -20.14 25.47
C PRO A 134 4.75 -20.42 24.54
N ILE A 135 5.40 -19.38 24.00
CA ILE A 135 6.51 -19.50 23.05
C ILE A 135 7.71 -18.73 23.61
N ASP A 136 8.68 -19.43 24.19
CA ASP A 136 9.76 -18.83 24.96
C ASP A 136 10.89 -18.30 24.07
N SER A 137 10.79 -17.05 23.61
CA SER A 137 11.87 -16.33 22.90
C SER A 137 12.39 -17.02 21.63
N LEU A 138 11.53 -17.64 20.82
CA LEU A 138 11.98 -18.28 19.58
C LEU A 138 12.73 -17.28 18.71
N GLY A 139 13.96 -17.63 18.39
CA GLY A 139 14.79 -16.81 17.51
C GLY A 139 14.15 -16.70 16.13
N PRO A 140 14.47 -15.65 15.35
CA PRO A 140 14.08 -15.56 13.95
C PRO A 140 14.34 -16.86 13.18
N GLY A 141 15.43 -17.58 13.44
CA GLY A 141 15.80 -18.83 12.75
C GLY A 141 14.94 -20.05 13.11
N GLU A 142 14.23 -20.03 14.24
CA GLU A 142 13.51 -21.17 14.79
C GLU A 142 12.02 -21.19 14.39
N LEU A 143 11.48 -20.05 13.96
CA LEU A 143 10.17 -20.03 13.32
C LEU A 143 10.26 -20.69 11.95
N ASP A 144 9.37 -21.59 11.60
CA ASP A 144 9.32 -22.20 10.27
C ASP A 144 7.91 -22.12 9.67
N TYR A 145 7.71 -22.74 8.51
CA TYR A 145 6.38 -22.76 7.90
C TYR A 145 5.38 -23.60 8.72
N ALA A 146 5.84 -24.49 9.60
CA ALA A 146 4.96 -25.27 10.47
C ALA A 146 4.25 -24.38 11.50
N PHE A 147 4.95 -23.41 12.09
CA PHE A 147 4.32 -22.39 12.93
C PHE A 147 3.16 -21.66 12.20
N VAL A 148 3.38 -21.27 10.94
CA VAL A 148 2.35 -20.61 10.13
C VAL A 148 1.14 -21.53 9.90
N LYS A 149 1.37 -22.82 9.63
CA LYS A 149 0.30 -23.81 9.43
C LYS A 149 -0.59 -23.96 10.66
N VAL A 150 -0.06 -23.85 11.88
CA VAL A 150 -0.85 -23.95 13.11
C VAL A 150 -1.96 -22.90 13.14
N GLY A 151 -1.69 -21.68 12.65
CA GLY A 151 -2.70 -20.63 12.54
C GLY A 151 -3.88 -20.98 11.63
N PHE A 152 -3.74 -21.97 10.76
CA PHE A 152 -4.79 -22.43 9.84
C PHE A 152 -5.48 -23.73 10.29
N GLN A 153 -5.12 -24.28 11.45
CA GLN A 153 -5.70 -25.53 11.96
C GLN A 153 -7.08 -25.31 12.58
N GLY A 154 -7.96 -26.31 12.44
CA GLY A 154 -9.32 -26.27 12.96
C GLY A 154 -10.25 -25.36 12.16
N TRP A 155 -11.55 -25.60 12.28
CA TRP A 155 -12.56 -24.91 11.47
C TRP A 155 -12.62 -23.40 11.77
N SER A 156 -12.81 -23.03 13.04
CA SER A 156 -13.00 -21.62 13.43
C SER A 156 -11.74 -20.77 13.27
N TRP A 157 -10.57 -21.30 13.64
CA TRP A 157 -9.30 -20.60 13.52
C TRP A 157 -8.80 -20.57 12.07
N GLY A 158 -8.93 -21.69 11.34
CA GLY A 158 -8.60 -21.78 9.93
C GLY A 158 -9.33 -20.77 9.06
N VAL A 159 -10.65 -20.64 9.21
CA VAL A 159 -11.45 -19.68 8.43
C VAL A 159 -11.07 -18.23 8.77
N ARG A 160 -10.83 -17.91 10.04
CA ARG A 160 -10.43 -16.55 10.46
C ARG A 160 -9.07 -16.18 9.88
N SER A 161 -8.07 -17.04 10.03
CA SER A 161 -6.73 -16.83 9.49
C SER A 161 -6.76 -16.72 7.97
N TRP A 162 -7.55 -17.56 7.29
CA TRP A 162 -7.75 -17.47 5.85
C TRP A 162 -8.39 -16.15 5.42
N LEU A 163 -9.45 -15.70 6.07
CA LEU A 163 -10.10 -14.42 5.76
C LEU A 163 -9.16 -13.23 5.99
N VAL A 164 -8.49 -13.18 7.15
CA VAL A 164 -7.58 -12.08 7.49
C VAL A 164 -6.37 -12.06 6.55
N TYR A 165 -5.72 -13.21 6.37
CA TYR A 165 -4.55 -13.31 5.50
C TYR A 165 -4.90 -13.08 4.02
N GLY A 166 -5.99 -13.69 3.54
CA GLY A 166 -6.49 -13.51 2.18
C GLY A 166 -6.86 -12.06 1.90
N THR A 167 -7.49 -11.37 2.86
CA THR A 167 -7.81 -9.94 2.73
C THR A 167 -6.54 -9.10 2.72
N LEU A 168 -5.61 -9.35 3.63
CA LEU A 168 -4.32 -8.64 3.69
C LEU A 168 -3.57 -8.78 2.36
N VAL A 169 -3.40 -10.01 1.86
CA VAL A 169 -2.69 -10.29 0.60
C VAL A 169 -3.43 -9.67 -0.59
N GLY A 170 -4.72 -9.95 -0.74
CA GLY A 170 -5.52 -9.49 -1.87
C GLY A 170 -5.57 -7.96 -1.96
N CYS A 171 -5.87 -7.28 -0.85
CA CYS A 171 -5.88 -5.82 -0.82
C CYS A 171 -4.50 -5.22 -1.04
N THR A 172 -3.43 -5.80 -0.48
CA THR A 172 -2.07 -5.29 -0.70
C THR A 172 -1.65 -5.42 -2.16
N ILE A 173 -1.96 -6.54 -2.83
CA ILE A 173 -1.65 -6.74 -4.26
C ILE A 173 -2.41 -5.72 -5.11
N ILE A 174 -3.71 -5.57 -4.89
CA ILE A 174 -4.53 -4.61 -5.66
C ILE A 174 -4.08 -3.16 -5.39
N HIS A 175 -3.78 -2.82 -4.13
CA HIS A 175 -3.27 -1.50 -3.76
C HIS A 175 -1.94 -1.20 -4.48
N ALA A 176 -1.02 -2.15 -4.45
CA ALA A 176 0.26 -2.03 -5.12
C ALA A 176 0.11 -1.91 -6.65
N SER A 177 -0.77 -2.69 -7.28
CA SER A 177 -0.97 -2.65 -8.74
C SER A 177 -1.60 -1.34 -9.21
N GLU A 178 -2.64 -0.86 -8.53
CA GLU A 178 -3.30 0.41 -8.84
C GLU A 178 -2.37 1.61 -8.59
N GLY A 179 -1.66 1.59 -7.46
CA GLY A 179 -0.72 2.65 -7.09
C GLY A 179 0.45 2.75 -8.07
N TRP A 180 0.92 1.60 -8.56
CA TRP A 180 1.95 1.53 -9.58
C TRP A 180 1.49 2.11 -10.92
N GLY A 181 0.29 1.75 -11.39
CA GLY A 181 -0.29 2.31 -12.60
C GLY A 181 -0.43 3.83 -12.52
N PHE A 182 -0.85 4.36 -11.36
CA PHE A 182 -0.91 5.79 -11.11
C PHE A 182 0.48 6.45 -11.16
N LEU A 183 1.48 5.85 -10.50
CA LEU A 183 2.85 6.36 -10.46
C LEU A 183 3.49 6.43 -11.84
N ILE A 184 3.39 5.35 -12.65
CA ILE A 184 3.95 5.33 -14.00
C ILE A 184 3.29 6.39 -14.88
N ARG A 185 1.96 6.52 -14.84
CA ARG A 185 1.25 7.56 -15.61
C ARG A 185 1.71 8.96 -15.21
N ARG A 186 2.00 9.18 -13.92
CA ARG A 186 2.49 10.47 -13.43
C ARG A 186 3.92 10.78 -13.92
N ILE A 187 4.83 9.83 -13.81
CA ILE A 187 6.26 10.02 -14.13
C ILE A 187 6.51 9.99 -15.64
N TRP A 188 5.90 9.05 -16.37
CA TRP A 188 6.13 8.83 -17.80
C TRP A 188 5.01 9.35 -18.71
N GLY A 189 3.77 9.44 -18.24
CA GLY A 189 2.65 9.95 -19.05
C GLY A 189 2.69 11.46 -19.29
N SER A 190 3.47 12.21 -18.50
CA SER A 190 3.72 13.64 -18.70
C SER A 190 4.75 13.95 -19.80
N ARG A 191 5.39 12.94 -20.39
CA ARG A 191 6.45 13.10 -21.41
C ARG A 191 6.00 12.87 -22.86
N VAL A 192 4.71 12.64 -23.09
CA VAL A 192 4.13 12.46 -24.44
C VAL A 192 2.99 13.47 -24.64
N GLU A 193 3.36 14.74 -24.69
CA GLU A 193 2.60 15.69 -25.51
C GLU A 193 3.01 15.42 -26.96
N PRO A 194 2.11 14.97 -27.85
CA PRO A 194 2.42 14.96 -29.27
C PRO A 194 2.64 16.41 -29.70
N MET A 195 3.91 16.79 -29.91
CA MET A 195 4.30 17.97 -30.68
C MET A 195 3.72 17.80 -32.09
N GLY A 196 2.46 18.19 -32.28
CA GLY A 196 1.79 17.83 -33.52
C GLY A 196 0.33 18.24 -33.63
N LYS A 197 -0.15 19.24 -32.90
CA LYS A 197 -1.26 20.10 -33.36
C LYS A 197 -0.95 21.53 -32.93
N ALA A 198 -0.42 22.28 -33.88
CA ALA A 198 -0.20 23.70 -33.76
C ALA A 198 -1.45 24.39 -33.19
N ALA A 199 -1.21 25.14 -32.12
CA ALA A 199 -1.80 26.43 -31.84
C ALA A 199 -2.84 26.92 -32.87
N VAL A 200 -4.11 26.64 -32.64
CA VAL A 200 -5.17 27.58 -32.98
C VAL A 200 -5.29 28.51 -31.77
N VAL A 201 -4.45 29.54 -31.77
CA VAL A 201 -4.50 30.65 -30.82
C VAL A 201 -5.66 31.55 -31.23
N THR A 202 -6.74 31.39 -30.46
CA THR A 202 -7.73 32.38 -29.97
C THR A 202 -8.18 33.52 -30.88
N THR A 203 -9.50 33.54 -31.07
CA THR A 203 -10.32 34.65 -30.60
C THR A 203 -11.49 34.09 -29.79
N VAL A 204 -11.56 34.49 -28.51
CA VAL A 204 -12.78 34.91 -27.79
C VAL A 204 -12.40 35.07 -26.32
N THR A 205 -12.60 36.31 -25.89
CA THR A 205 -12.61 36.88 -24.55
C THR A 205 -13.05 35.95 -23.42
N GLY A 206 -12.37 36.01 -22.27
CA GLY A 206 -12.94 35.44 -21.05
C GLY A 206 -11.93 35.22 -19.93
N THR A 207 -11.96 36.11 -18.96
CA THR A 207 -11.24 36.12 -17.69
C THR A 207 -11.14 34.79 -16.93
N SER A 208 -10.05 34.67 -16.16
CA SER A 208 -9.91 33.97 -14.88
C SER A 208 -9.31 32.54 -14.85
N ARG A 209 -8.63 32.27 -13.72
CA ARG A 209 -8.14 30.96 -13.24
C ARG A 209 -6.92 30.34 -13.93
N ARG A 210 -5.75 30.99 -13.81
CA ARG A 210 -4.46 30.35 -14.11
C ARG A 210 -3.38 30.55 -13.05
N ARG A 211 -3.70 30.31 -11.76
CA ARG A 211 -2.73 30.44 -10.66
C ARG A 211 -2.75 29.35 -9.58
N ARG A 212 -3.27 28.14 -9.86
CA ARG A 212 -3.28 27.03 -8.87
C ARG A 212 -2.53 25.75 -9.28
N ARG A 213 -1.76 25.75 -10.37
CA ARG A 213 -1.04 24.54 -10.82
C ARG A 213 0.40 24.40 -10.33
N PHE A 214 0.98 25.42 -9.68
CA PHE A 214 2.41 25.38 -9.30
C PHE A 214 2.69 24.90 -7.87
N ILE A 215 1.73 24.91 -6.94
CA ILE A 215 2.01 24.54 -5.54
C ILE A 215 1.83 23.03 -5.27
N ALA A 216 1.09 22.30 -6.11
CA ALA A 216 0.88 20.86 -5.95
C ALA A 216 2.11 19.98 -6.28
N GLY A 217 3.21 20.57 -6.74
CA GLY A 217 4.44 19.85 -7.12
C GLY A 217 5.42 19.60 -5.97
N LEU A 218 5.31 20.30 -4.84
CA LEU A 218 6.33 20.27 -3.79
C LEU A 218 6.00 19.39 -2.57
N CYS A 219 4.73 18.98 -2.38
CA CYS A 219 4.30 18.24 -1.18
C CYS A 219 4.03 16.73 -1.41
N ALA A 220 4.63 16.12 -2.43
CA ALA A 220 4.38 14.71 -2.79
C ALA A 220 5.69 13.89 -2.86
N ILE A 221 6.50 13.99 -1.81
CA ILE A 221 7.53 13.00 -1.44
C ILE A 221 7.15 12.49 -0.06
#